data_AF-A0A6I9Q0F7-F1
#
_entry.id   AF-A0A6I9Q0F7-F1
#
_cell.length_a   1.000
_cell.length_b   1.000
_cell.length_c   1.000
_cell.angle_alpha   90.00
_cell.angle_beta   90.00
_cell.angle_gamma   90.00
#
_symmetry.space_group_name_H-M   'P 1'
#
loop_
_entity.id
_entity.type
_entity.pdbx_description
1 polymer ?
#
loop_
_entity_poly.entity_id
_entity_poly.type
_entity_poly.pdbx_seq_one_letter_code
_entity_poly.pdbx_strand_id
1 'polypeptide(L)'
;MLVYLLYNNLEDIWGKSDCASCVTKGFHSLTNDTLYFMSFVNQTLTCFEKYKEGNHTELCKNCKKTYRGLNELYGRMETDKTMCIDIEDVMNVTRKLWSKEYDCSLPREETVPVIAVSSFMLFLPIIFYLSSFLHSEQKKRKLIHRE
;
A
#
# COMPACT_ATOMS: atom_id res chain seq x y z
N MET A 1 24.63 37.74 9.70
CA MET A 1 24.61 36.49 8.91
C MET A 1 23.71 35.39 9.50
N LEU A 2 23.35 35.43 10.79
CA LEU A 2 22.47 34.43 11.42
C LEU A 2 21.00 34.51 10.95
N VAL A 3 20.47 35.72 10.75
CA VAL A 3 19.10 35.93 10.24
C VAL A 3 18.92 35.34 8.84
N TYR A 4 19.91 35.50 7.97
CA TYR A 4 19.90 34.93 6.62
C TYR A 4 19.92 33.40 6.64
N LEU A 5 20.76 32.81 7.49
CA LEU A 5 20.80 31.35 7.68
C LEU A 5 19.45 30.82 8.18
N LEU A 6 18.85 31.50 9.15
CA LEU A 6 17.55 31.11 9.71
C LEU A 6 16.45 31.21 8.65
N TYR A 7 16.43 32.29 7.86
CA TYR A 7 15.50 32.45 6.76
C TYR A 7 15.61 31.30 5.74
N ASN A 8 16.82 30.98 5.28
CA ASN A 8 17.03 29.88 4.34
C ASN A 8 16.62 28.53 4.90
N ASN A 9 16.87 28.28 6.19
CA ASN A 9 16.45 27.02 6.83
C ASN A 9 14.92 26.92 6.90
N LEU A 10 14.22 28.03 7.19
CA LEU A 10 12.75 28.06 7.20
C LEU A 10 12.19 27.88 5.79
N GLU A 11 12.79 28.52 4.79
CA GLU A 11 12.41 28.34 3.39
C GLU A 11 12.61 26.90 2.91
N ASP A 12 13.72 26.26 3.30
CA ASP A 12 14.02 24.86 3.00
C ASP A 12 13.02 23.91 3.67
N ILE A 13 12.69 24.12 4.95
CA ILE A 13 11.66 23.33 5.63
C ILE A 13 10.31 23.50 4.94
N TRP A 14 9.94 24.74 4.60
CA TRP A 14 8.68 25.05 3.93
C TRP A 14 8.56 24.36 2.56
N GLY A 15 9.63 24.44 1.76
CA GLY A 15 9.70 23.82 0.44
C GLY A 15 9.71 22.29 0.50
N LYS A 16 10.48 21.69 1.41
CA LYS A 16 10.55 20.22 1.56
C LYS A 16 9.25 19.61 2.10
N SER A 17 8.51 20.36 2.90
CA SER A 17 7.23 19.93 3.49
C SER A 17 6.04 20.09 2.53
N ASP A 18 6.29 20.68 1.36
CA ASP A 18 5.29 21.08 0.36
C ASP A 18 4.08 21.83 0.95
N CYS A 19 4.33 22.68 1.96
CA CYS A 19 3.28 23.38 2.69
C CYS A 19 2.40 24.25 1.78
N ALA A 20 2.96 24.72 0.66
CA ALA A 20 2.25 25.52 -0.34
C ALA A 20 1.07 24.76 -0.98
N SER A 21 1.10 23.42 -1.03
CA SER A 21 0.02 22.59 -1.57
C SER A 21 -1.20 22.52 -0.65
N CYS A 22 -1.02 22.77 0.65
CA CYS A 22 -2.09 22.70 1.65
C CYS A 22 -2.67 24.06 2.04
N VAL A 23 -2.03 25.17 1.65
CA VAL A 23 -2.49 26.53 1.96
C VAL A 23 -2.81 27.32 0.70
N THR A 24 -3.83 28.18 0.80
CA THR A 24 -4.18 29.13 -0.25
C THR A 24 -3.09 30.18 -0.46
N LYS A 25 -3.02 30.73 -1.67
CA LYS A 25 -2.16 31.88 -1.96
C LYS A 25 -2.51 33.04 -1.02
N GLY A 26 -1.52 33.58 -0.32
CA GLY A 26 -1.72 34.60 0.72
C GLY A 26 -1.85 34.06 2.15
N PHE A 27 -1.75 32.73 2.34
CA PHE A 27 -1.72 32.07 3.66
C PHE A 27 -2.96 32.33 4.52
N HIS A 28 -4.12 32.61 3.89
CA HIS A 28 -5.35 32.97 4.59
C HIS A 28 -6.13 31.76 5.10
N SER A 29 -6.12 30.65 4.34
CA SER A 29 -6.83 29.42 4.69
C SER A 29 -6.17 28.19 4.09
N LEU A 30 -6.58 27.02 4.57
CA LEU A 30 -6.29 25.73 3.94
C LEU A 30 -6.98 25.62 2.57
N THR A 31 -6.45 24.77 1.70
CA THR A 31 -7.10 24.43 0.43
C THR A 31 -8.33 23.55 0.67
N ASN A 32 -9.25 23.55 -0.30
CA ASN A 32 -10.45 22.73 -0.23
C ASN A 32 -10.11 21.23 -0.14
N ASP A 33 -9.03 20.80 -0.80
CA ASP A 33 -8.60 19.40 -0.80
C ASP A 33 -8.08 18.97 0.57
N THR A 34 -7.28 19.81 1.23
CA THR A 34 -6.83 19.56 2.61
C THR A 34 -8.01 19.51 3.58
N LEU A 35 -8.96 20.45 3.48
CA LEU A 35 -10.16 20.45 4.32
C LEU A 35 -11.02 19.19 4.09
N TYR A 36 -11.19 18.80 2.82
CA TYR A 36 -11.93 17.61 2.45
C TYR A 36 -11.26 16.35 3.00
N PHE A 37 -9.94 16.22 2.85
CA PHE A 37 -9.16 15.12 3.41
C PHE A 37 -9.27 15.05 4.94
N MET A 38 -9.10 16.17 5.64
CA MET A 38 -9.24 16.24 7.11
C MET A 38 -10.64 15.85 7.57
N SER A 39 -11.68 16.14 6.78
CA SER A 39 -13.04 15.67 7.10
C SER A 39 -13.17 14.14 7.05
N PHE A 40 -12.51 13.47 6.09
CA PHE A 40 -12.46 12.01 5.98
C PHE A 40 -11.64 11.37 7.10
N VAL A 41 -10.53 12.00 7.48
CA VAL A 41 -9.75 11.60 8.66
C VAL A 41 -10.62 11.67 9.91
N ASN A 42 -11.29 12.79 10.14
CA ASN A 42 -12.15 12.97 11.31
C ASN A 42 -13.28 11.90 11.36
N GLN A 43 -13.92 11.62 10.23
CA GLN A 43 -14.91 10.54 10.14
C GLN A 43 -14.31 9.16 10.48
N THR A 44 -13.09 8.90 10.01
CA THR A 44 -12.38 7.64 10.27
C THR A 44 -12.03 7.49 11.74
N LEU A 45 -11.45 8.51 12.36
CA LEU A 45 -11.08 8.52 13.77
C LEU A 45 -12.32 8.47 14.68
N THR A 46 -13.40 9.15 14.30
CA THR A 46 -14.69 9.05 15.01
C THR A 46 -15.22 7.61 14.97
N CYS A 47 -15.06 6.91 13.85
CA CYS A 47 -15.41 5.50 13.76
C CYS A 47 -14.52 4.64 14.68
N PHE A 48 -13.21 4.89 14.69
CA PHE A 48 -12.29 4.16 15.57
C PHE A 48 -12.66 4.35 17.04
N GLU A 49 -12.85 5.59 17.50
CA GLU A 49 -13.23 5.88 18.89
C GLU A 49 -14.55 5.21 19.27
N LYS A 50 -15.54 5.16 18.37
CA LYS A 50 -16.83 4.50 18.64
C LYS A 50 -16.69 3.00 18.96
N TYR A 51 -15.73 2.31 18.34
CA TYR A 51 -15.52 0.86 18.49
C TYR A 51 -14.22 0.52 19.22
N LYS A 52 -13.57 1.51 19.85
CA LYS A 52 -12.30 1.37 20.56
C LYS A 52 -12.46 0.53 21.82
N GLU A 53 -13.55 0.73 22.55
CA GLU A 53 -13.86 -0.04 23.75
C GLU A 53 -14.57 -1.34 23.36
N GLY A 54 -13.80 -2.41 23.17
CA GLY A 54 -14.34 -3.73 22.84
C GLY A 54 -13.36 -4.62 22.08
N ASN A 55 -13.88 -5.63 21.39
CA ASN A 55 -13.08 -6.47 20.51
C ASN A 55 -12.78 -5.71 19.20
N HIS A 56 -11.49 -5.49 18.91
CA HIS A 56 -11.03 -4.80 17.69
C HIS A 56 -11.58 -5.41 16.39
N THR A 57 -12.01 -6.68 16.40
CA THR A 57 -12.68 -7.34 15.27
C THR A 57 -13.89 -6.53 14.77
N GLU A 58 -14.68 -5.96 15.68
CA GLU A 58 -15.86 -5.16 15.32
C GLU A 58 -15.46 -3.80 14.72
N LEU A 59 -14.42 -3.16 15.28
CA LEU A 59 -13.81 -1.95 14.72
C LEU A 59 -13.33 -2.21 13.29
N CYS A 60 -12.57 -3.28 13.06
CA CYS A 60 -12.08 -3.64 11.74
C CYS A 60 -13.23 -3.88 10.77
N LYS A 61 -14.30 -4.56 11.18
CA LYS A 61 -15.46 -4.82 10.31
C LYS A 61 -16.22 -3.55 9.95
N ASN A 62 -16.51 -2.72 10.94
CA ASN A 62 -17.40 -1.56 10.79
C ASN A 62 -16.69 -0.34 10.19
N CYS A 63 -15.41 -0.12 10.51
CA CYS A 63 -14.64 1.02 10.03
C CYS A 63 -13.86 0.75 8.73
N LYS A 64 -13.81 -0.50 8.24
CA LYS A 64 -13.09 -0.86 7.00
C LYS A 64 -13.53 -0.05 5.79
N LYS A 65 -14.83 0.22 5.63
CA LYS A 65 -15.33 1.00 4.49
C LYS A 65 -14.83 2.45 4.55
N THR A 66 -14.91 3.08 5.72
CA THR A 66 -14.46 4.46 5.94
C THR A 66 -12.96 4.58 5.77
N TYR A 67 -12.19 3.69 6.39
CA TYR A 67 -10.74 3.64 6.25
C TYR A 67 -10.29 3.39 4.80
N ARG A 68 -10.97 2.48 4.08
CA ARG A 68 -10.71 2.25 2.65
C ARG A 68 -10.95 3.53 1.83
N GLY A 69 -12.06 4.23 2.08
CA GLY A 69 -12.36 5.50 1.41
C GLY A 69 -11.30 6.57 1.66
N LEU A 70 -10.80 6.68 2.90
CA LEU A 70 -9.67 7.56 3.22
C LEU A 70 -8.41 7.18 2.44
N ASN A 71 -8.07 5.89 2.36
CA ASN A 71 -6.89 5.40 1.67
C ASN A 71 -7.00 5.59 0.14
N GLU A 72 -8.20 5.44 -0.43
CA GLU A 72 -8.48 5.74 -1.84
C GLU A 72 -8.39 7.25 -2.13
N LEU A 73 -8.86 8.10 -1.21
CA LEU A 73 -8.68 9.56 -1.33
C LEU A 73 -7.21 9.95 -1.28
N TYR A 74 -6.45 9.42 -0.31
CA TYR A 74 -5.01 9.63 -0.20
C TYR A 74 -4.28 9.26 -1.50
N GLY A 75 -4.57 8.09 -2.09
CA GLY A 75 -3.92 7.67 -3.34
C GLY A 75 -4.25 8.56 -4.55
N ARG A 76 -5.44 9.17 -4.59
CA ARG A 76 -5.78 10.18 -5.61
C ARG A 76 -4.98 11.46 -5.40
N MET A 77 -4.91 11.98 -4.17
CA MET A 77 -4.16 13.19 -3.85
C MET A 77 -2.65 13.04 -4.12
N GLU A 78 -2.10 11.84 -3.89
CA GLU A 78 -0.73 11.50 -4.26
C GLU A 78 -0.51 11.59 -5.78
N THR A 79 -1.49 11.15 -6.57
CA THR A 79 -1.46 11.26 -8.04
C THR A 79 -1.61 12.70 -8.51
N ASP A 80 -2.49 13.46 -7.88
CA ASP A 80 -2.81 14.85 -8.21
C ASP A 80 -1.77 15.85 -7.67
N LYS A 81 -0.76 15.37 -6.91
CA LYS A 81 0.31 16.15 -6.28
C LYS A 81 -0.19 17.27 -5.36
N THR A 82 -1.28 17.01 -4.63
CA THR A 82 -1.85 17.95 -3.65
C THR A 82 -1.49 17.55 -2.22
N MET A 83 -0.29 17.01 -2.03
CA MET A 83 0.19 16.46 -0.76
C MET A 83 0.97 17.51 0.03
N CYS A 84 0.95 17.41 1.35
CA CYS A 84 1.87 18.13 2.23
C CYS A 84 2.16 17.25 3.45
N ILE A 85 3.17 17.64 4.23
CA ILE A 85 3.60 16.87 5.39
C ILE A 85 2.47 16.57 6.39
N ASP A 86 1.52 17.48 6.58
CA ASP A 86 0.40 17.27 7.52
C ASP A 86 -0.54 16.15 7.07
N ILE A 87 -0.76 16.03 5.75
CA ILE A 87 -1.58 14.96 5.14
C ILE A 87 -0.84 13.62 5.26
N GLU A 88 0.46 13.62 4.99
CA GLU A 88 1.30 12.42 5.10
C GLU A 88 1.38 11.91 6.54
N ASP A 89 1.62 12.81 7.50
CA ASP A 89 1.75 12.47 8.92
C ASP A 89 0.45 11.90 9.48
N VAL A 90 -0.68 12.57 9.25
CA VAL A 90 -1.97 12.09 9.77
C VAL A 90 -2.37 10.77 9.13
N MET A 91 -2.06 10.55 7.84
CA MET A 91 -2.30 9.28 7.20
C MET A 91 -1.39 8.19 7.77
N ASN A 92 -0.12 8.49 8.02
CA ASN A 92 0.84 7.55 8.60
C ASN A 92 0.41 7.10 10.00
N VAL A 93 0.01 8.06 10.85
CA VAL A 93 -0.58 7.76 12.17
C VAL A 93 -1.84 6.91 12.03
N THR A 94 -2.75 7.26 11.12
CA THR A 94 -4.00 6.51 10.90
C THR A 94 -3.73 5.07 10.42
N ARG A 95 -2.73 4.88 9.54
CA ARG A 95 -2.29 3.55 9.08
C ARG A 95 -1.67 2.74 10.20
N LYS A 96 -0.87 3.37 11.08
CA LYS A 96 -0.28 2.72 12.25
C LYS A 96 -1.37 2.27 13.23
N LEU A 97 -2.37 3.12 13.51
CA LEU A 97 -3.53 2.75 14.31
C LEU A 97 -4.24 1.53 13.71
N TRP A 98 -4.60 1.60 12.42
CA TRP A 98 -5.31 0.53 11.73
C TRP A 98 -4.55 -0.81 11.72
N SER A 99 -3.25 -0.79 11.42
CA SER A 99 -2.47 -2.01 11.20
C SER A 99 -1.79 -2.55 12.45
N LYS A 100 -1.23 -1.69 13.31
CA LYS A 100 -0.42 -2.12 14.46
C LYS A 100 -1.20 -2.11 15.76
N GLU A 101 -2.07 -1.13 15.96
CA GLU A 101 -2.80 -1.01 17.22
C GLU A 101 -4.07 -1.87 17.20
N TYR A 102 -4.83 -1.81 16.11
CA TYR A 102 -6.07 -2.57 15.96
C TYR A 102 -5.93 -3.90 15.23
N ASP A 103 -4.75 -4.20 14.66
CA ASP A 103 -4.46 -5.42 13.89
C ASP A 103 -5.49 -5.72 12.78
N CYS A 104 -6.01 -4.67 12.15
CA CYS A 104 -7.02 -4.80 11.09
C CYS A 104 -6.42 -5.12 9.71
N SER A 105 -5.10 -5.32 9.62
CA SER A 105 -4.44 -5.70 8.38
C SER A 105 -4.65 -7.18 8.11
N LEU A 106 -5.64 -7.48 7.25
CA LEU A 106 -5.84 -8.83 6.75
C LEU A 106 -4.82 -9.12 5.63
N PRO A 107 -3.97 -10.15 5.76
CA PRO A 107 -3.18 -10.61 4.64
C PRO A 107 -4.12 -11.11 3.52
N ARG A 108 -3.79 -10.76 2.28
CA ARG A 108 -4.53 -11.25 1.12
C ARG A 108 -4.23 -12.74 0.95
N GLU A 109 -5.25 -13.59 1.08
CA GLU A 109 -5.11 -15.05 0.91
C GLU A 109 -5.00 -15.44 -0.58
N GLU A 110 -3.87 -15.12 -1.21
CA GLU A 110 -3.53 -15.60 -2.56
C GLU A 110 -2.47 -16.73 -2.50
N THR A 111 -2.28 -17.33 -1.33
CA THR A 111 -1.21 -18.30 -1.08
C THR A 111 -1.39 -19.57 -1.94
N VAL A 112 -2.61 -20.09 -2.01
CA VAL A 112 -2.95 -21.31 -2.75
C VAL A 112 -2.66 -21.19 -4.26
N PRO A 113 -3.21 -20.18 -5.00
CA PRO A 113 -2.92 -20.06 -6.42
C PRO A 113 -1.45 -19.80 -6.70
N VAL A 114 -0.76 -19.02 -5.87
CA VAL A 114 0.68 -18.75 -6.02
C VAL A 114 1.50 -20.04 -5.89
N ILE A 115 1.22 -20.87 -4.88
CA ILE A 115 1.92 -22.15 -4.68
C ILE A 115 1.65 -23.10 -5.85
N ALA A 116 0.40 -23.20 -6.32
CA ALA A 116 0.02 -24.06 -7.42
C ALA A 116 0.74 -23.69 -8.73
N VAL A 117 0.74 -22.41 -9.10
CA VAL A 117 1.41 -21.94 -10.33
C VAL A 117 2.93 -22.09 -10.23
N SER A 118 3.51 -21.74 -9.07
CA SER A 118 4.95 -21.85 -8.86
C SER A 118 5.42 -23.30 -8.91
N SER A 119 4.70 -24.22 -8.26
CA SER A 119 5.03 -25.65 -8.30
C SER A 119 4.92 -26.22 -9.72
N PHE A 120 3.86 -25.89 -10.46
CA PHE A 120 3.70 -26.31 -11.85
C PHE A 120 4.88 -25.86 -12.72
N MET A 121 5.28 -24.59 -12.63
CA MET A 121 6.42 -24.06 -13.38
C MET A 121 7.74 -24.77 -13.04
N LEU A 122 7.94 -25.18 -11.78
CA LEU A 122 9.13 -25.94 -11.36
C LEU A 122 9.14 -27.38 -11.87
N PHE A 123 7.97 -28.01 -12.07
CA PHE A 123 7.90 -29.37 -12.60
C PHE A 123 8.06 -29.46 -14.13
N LEU A 124 7.75 -28.40 -14.87
CA LEU A 124 7.87 -28.38 -16.33
C LEU A 124 9.27 -28.77 -16.84
N PRO A 125 10.40 -28.23 -16.33
CA PRO A 125 11.73 -28.66 -16.74
C PRO A 125 12.01 -30.13 -16.46
N ILE A 126 11.57 -30.63 -15.30
CA ILE A 126 11.78 -32.03 -14.89
C ILE A 126 11.07 -32.96 -15.88
N ILE A 127 9.80 -32.69 -16.18
CA ILE A 127 9.01 -33.44 -17.15
C ILE A 127 9.66 -33.36 -18.55
N PHE A 128 10.13 -32.18 -18.96
CA PHE A 128 10.80 -32.00 -20.25
C PHE A 128 12.08 -32.83 -20.38
N TYR A 129 12.95 -32.84 -19.37
CA TYR A 129 14.19 -33.62 -19.41
C TYR A 129 13.92 -35.13 -19.33
N LEU A 130 12.98 -35.57 -18.49
CA LEU A 130 12.62 -36.98 -18.38
C LEU A 130 11.97 -37.50 -19.68
N SER A 131 11.05 -36.74 -20.26
CA SER A 131 10.41 -37.12 -21.53
C SER A 131 11.42 -37.18 -22.67
N SER A 132 12.34 -36.21 -22.75
CA SER A 132 13.44 -36.21 -23.73
C SER A 132 14.37 -37.42 -23.58
N PHE A 133 14.72 -37.78 -22.34
CA PHE A 133 15.55 -38.96 -22.05
C PHE A 133 14.88 -40.27 -22.48
N LEU A 134 13.61 -40.48 -22.08
CA LEU A 134 12.85 -41.68 -22.43
C LEU A 134 12.65 -41.80 -23.95
N HIS A 135 12.36 -40.70 -24.63
CA HIS A 135 12.18 -40.70 -26.08
C HIS A 135 13.50 -41.04 -26.82
N SER A 136 14.64 -40.57 -26.32
CA SER A 136 15.97 -40.91 -26.85
C SER A 136 16.27 -42.41 -26.73
N GLU A 137 16.03 -43.01 -25.56
CA GLU A 137 16.25 -44.45 -25.31
C GLU A 137 15.32 -45.33 -26.15
N GLN A 138 14.06 -44.94 -26.34
CA GLN A 138 13.14 -45.66 -27.23
C GLN A 138 13.61 -45.63 -28.70
N LYS A 139 14.18 -44.50 -29.15
CA LYS A 139 14.71 -44.37 -30.51
C LYS A 139 15.94 -45.26 -30.73
N LYS A 140 16.81 -45.40 -29.72
CA LYS A 140 17.96 -46.33 -29.74
C LYS A 140 17.51 -47.80 -29.81
N ARG A 141 16.54 -48.23 -28.99
CA ARG A 141 16.06 -49.63 -29.01
C ARG A 141 15.44 -50.04 -30.35
N LYS A 142 14.74 -49.13 -31.03
CA LYS A 142 14.18 -49.40 -32.37
C LYS A 142 15.24 -49.59 -33.46
N LEU A 143 16.45 -49.03 -33.30
CA LEU A 143 17.54 -49.22 -34.27
C LEU A 143 18.22 -50.59 -34.09
N ILE A 144 18.42 -51.03 -32.84
CA ILE A 144 19.06 -52.31 -32.52
C ILE A 144 18.20 -53.50 -32.97
N HIS A 145 16.86 -53.39 -32.95
CA HIS A 145 15.97 -54.45 -33.41
C HIS A 145 15.72 -54.50 -34.92
N ARG A 146 16.32 -53.60 -35.70
CA ARG A 146 16.11 -53.51 -37.16
C ARG A 146 17.30 -54.01 -37.99
N GLU A 147 18.37 -54.49 -37.33
CA GLU A 147 19.45 -55.30 -37.90
C GLU A 147 19.16 -56.80 -37.66
#